data_AF-A0A535RDS4-F1
#
_entry.id   AF-A0A535RDS4-F1
#
_cell.length_a   1.000
_cell.length_b   1.000
_cell.length_c   1.000
_cell.angle_alpha   90.00
_cell.angle_beta   90.00
_cell.angle_gamma   90.00
#
_symmetry.space_group_name_H-M   'P 1'
#
loop_
_entity.id
_entity.type
_entity.pdbx_description
1 polymer ?
#
loop_
_entity_poly.entity_id
_entity_poly.type
_entity_poly.pdbx_seq_one_letter_code
_entity_poly.pdbx_strand_id
1 'polypeptide(L)'
;MPSLIRGALSALVTGGLLALPACGNSPAGCAPVGSGDLFYTRYSGEPNLKKVHYSYQGGKLTLGKPQAIATLSGVDGVAWAPDGDLLVGSQGENVHKVKVSNGKSTDAKSGGAAAFHVVVDPGGKKVYVTAIPGVVGELQLSPWGKGVTHAVKGDDPGVTTIAFDGSGNAFYTSSGAGGVGTFGQINLATFTTKRSLESQPGMHGMAFDSYTGDLVTFGANRILQIDPKTRKIVSQLQVQGASSLDQGTVNGHGYIYVADNNGQLVFVDYSRSRKVGDTKNAVITTPLDSGLDDVAPVSGPGSEPCK
;
A
#
# COMPACT_ATOMS: atom_id res chain seq x y z
N MET A 1 39.19 64.42 32.53
CA MET A 1 38.69 63.16 33.11
C MET A 1 37.40 63.46 33.88
N PRO A 2 36.25 63.10 33.31
CA PRO A 2 35.20 62.46 34.11
C PRO A 2 34.59 61.25 33.39
N SER A 3 34.10 60.30 34.19
CA SER A 3 33.61 58.98 33.81
C SER A 3 32.25 59.01 33.12
N LEU A 4 32.14 58.25 32.03
CA LEU A 4 30.90 57.96 31.30
C LEU A 4 29.97 57.05 32.09
N ILE A 5 28.72 57.50 32.25
CA ILE A 5 27.56 56.73 32.69
C ILE A 5 27.19 55.75 31.57
N ARG A 6 27.16 54.45 31.85
CA ARG A 6 26.55 53.42 30.98
C ARG A 6 25.19 53.04 31.54
N GLY A 7 24.14 53.35 30.78
CA GLY A 7 22.78 52.89 31.01
C GLY A 7 22.62 51.40 30.70
N ALA A 8 21.78 50.74 31.50
CA ALA A 8 21.38 49.36 31.35
C ALA A 8 20.36 49.21 30.20
N LEU A 9 20.60 48.26 29.29
CA LEU A 9 19.58 47.72 28.40
C LEU A 9 19.31 46.27 28.84
N SER A 10 18.11 46.05 29.36
CA SER A 10 17.59 44.71 29.66
C SER A 10 16.94 44.18 28.37
N ALA A 11 17.55 43.18 27.75
CA ALA A 11 16.96 42.48 26.61
C ALA A 11 16.15 41.28 27.12
N LEU A 12 14.83 41.39 27.02
CA LEU A 12 13.89 40.31 27.29
C LEU A 12 13.99 39.29 26.14
N VAL A 13 14.57 38.12 26.40
CA VAL A 13 14.58 37.00 25.46
C VAL A 13 13.22 36.31 25.55
N THR A 14 12.28 36.68 24.68
CA THR A 14 11.07 35.89 24.43
C THR A 14 11.45 34.62 23.69
N GLY A 15 11.56 33.51 24.43
CA GLY A 15 11.67 32.17 23.87
C GLY A 15 10.38 31.81 23.12
N GLY A 16 10.38 32.02 21.81
CA GLY A 16 9.38 31.46 20.92
C GLY A 16 9.54 29.95 20.87
N LEU A 17 8.61 29.22 21.51
CA LEU A 17 8.42 27.81 21.23
C LEU A 17 8.04 27.69 19.74
N LEU A 18 8.99 27.25 18.91
CA LEU A 18 8.71 26.77 17.57
C LEU A 18 7.86 25.51 17.71
N ALA A 19 6.55 25.66 17.48
CA ALA A 19 5.66 24.53 17.27
C ALA A 19 6.15 23.79 16.02
N LEU A 20 6.77 22.63 16.23
CA LEU A 20 7.01 21.67 15.15
C LEU A 20 5.65 21.31 14.54
N PRO A 21 5.49 21.33 13.20
CA PRO A 21 4.27 20.85 12.60
C PRO A 21 4.10 19.39 12.99
N ALA A 22 2.97 19.09 13.65
CA ALA A 22 2.60 17.72 13.96
C ALA A 22 2.66 16.91 12.67
N CYS A 23 3.51 15.89 12.64
CA CYS A 23 3.46 14.85 11.62
C CYS A 23 2.00 14.39 11.53
N GLY A 24 1.43 14.41 10.33
CA GLY A 24 0.07 13.97 10.10
C GLY A 24 -0.11 12.56 10.67
N ASN A 25 -0.93 12.45 11.72
CA ASN A 25 -1.39 11.17 12.23
C ASN A 25 -2.28 10.55 11.16
N SER A 26 -1.71 9.87 10.17
CA SER A 26 -2.47 8.88 9.42
C SER A 26 -2.98 7.87 10.45
N PRO A 27 -4.29 7.68 10.58
CA PRO A 27 -4.81 6.74 11.56
C PRO A 27 -4.21 5.36 11.27
N ALA A 28 -3.65 4.75 12.31
CA ALA A 28 -3.29 3.34 12.26
C ALA A 28 -4.56 2.55 11.86
N GLY A 29 -4.41 1.58 10.95
CA GLY A 29 -5.51 0.67 10.64
C GLY A 29 -5.96 -0.05 11.90
N CYS A 30 -7.24 -0.39 11.96
CA CYS A 30 -7.91 -0.79 13.20
C CYS A 30 -7.81 -2.29 13.47
N ALA A 31 -7.07 -3.01 12.61
CA ALA A 31 -6.79 -4.42 12.76
C ALA A 31 -5.95 -4.65 14.03
N PRO A 32 -6.42 -5.47 14.98
CA PRO A 32 -5.63 -5.84 16.16
C PRO A 32 -4.30 -6.48 15.76
N VAL A 33 -3.25 -6.20 16.52
CA VAL A 33 -1.95 -6.85 16.30
C VAL A 33 -2.10 -8.35 16.57
N GLY A 34 -1.80 -9.15 15.55
CA GLY A 34 -1.76 -10.61 15.67
C GLY A 34 -3.10 -11.33 15.44
N SER A 35 -4.20 -10.63 15.15
CA SER A 35 -5.42 -11.30 14.67
C SER A 35 -6.38 -10.31 14.01
N GLY A 36 -7.06 -10.74 12.95
CA GLY A 36 -8.02 -9.91 12.23
C GLY A 36 -8.53 -10.61 10.98
N ASP A 37 -9.25 -9.88 10.13
CA ASP A 37 -9.64 -10.36 8.81
C ASP A 37 -8.69 -9.77 7.76
N LEU A 38 -8.21 -10.61 6.85
CA LEU A 38 -7.57 -10.17 5.60
C LEU A 38 -8.62 -10.23 4.49
N PHE A 39 -8.74 -9.16 3.74
CA PHE A 39 -9.60 -9.06 2.56
C PHE A 39 -8.73 -9.20 1.33
N TYR A 40 -9.17 -9.99 0.36
CA TYR A 40 -8.34 -10.33 -0.78
C TYR A 40 -9.15 -10.64 -2.03
N THR A 41 -8.48 -10.54 -3.17
CA THR A 41 -9.02 -10.88 -4.49
C THR A 41 -8.41 -12.14 -5.06
N ARG A 42 -9.09 -12.70 -6.07
CA ARG A 42 -8.59 -13.82 -6.86
C ARG A 42 -8.67 -13.48 -8.34
N TYR A 43 -7.54 -13.47 -9.05
CA TYR A 43 -7.50 -13.18 -10.49
C TYR A 43 -8.25 -14.22 -11.32
N SER A 44 -8.59 -15.38 -10.72
CA SER A 44 -9.36 -16.43 -11.39
C SER A 44 -10.28 -17.21 -10.44
N GLY A 45 -11.36 -17.74 -11.00
CA GLY A 45 -12.37 -18.52 -10.30
C GLY A 45 -13.33 -17.68 -9.47
N GLU A 46 -14.42 -18.28 -9.00
CA GLU A 46 -15.46 -17.61 -8.22
C GLU A 46 -15.69 -18.31 -6.88
N PRO A 47 -16.16 -17.58 -5.84
CA PRO A 47 -16.19 -16.12 -5.72
C PRO A 47 -14.77 -15.53 -5.72
N ASN A 48 -14.63 -14.30 -6.21
CA ASN A 48 -13.34 -13.66 -6.49
C ASN A 48 -13.03 -12.46 -5.57
N LEU A 49 -13.96 -12.04 -4.71
CA LEU A 49 -13.69 -11.17 -3.56
C LEU A 49 -14.04 -11.92 -2.27
N LYS A 50 -13.05 -12.07 -1.38
CA LYS A 50 -13.16 -12.91 -0.19
C LYS A 50 -12.48 -12.26 1.01
N LYS A 51 -12.72 -12.85 2.18
CA LYS A 51 -11.94 -12.59 3.38
C LYS A 51 -11.56 -13.87 4.10
N VAL A 52 -10.50 -13.80 4.90
CA VAL A 52 -10.07 -14.88 5.78
C VAL A 52 -9.68 -14.32 7.13
N HIS A 53 -10.12 -14.96 8.20
CA HIS A 53 -9.65 -14.63 9.54
C HIS A 53 -8.24 -15.18 9.75
N TYR A 54 -7.33 -14.37 10.29
CA TYR A 54 -5.99 -14.81 10.67
C TYR A 54 -5.75 -14.64 12.18
N SER A 55 -4.83 -15.45 12.70
CA SER A 55 -4.22 -15.26 14.02
C SER A 55 -2.76 -15.65 13.98
N TYR A 56 -1.90 -14.87 14.63
CA TYR A 56 -0.48 -15.11 14.77
C TYR A 56 -0.09 -15.03 16.26
N GLN A 57 0.19 -16.18 16.85
CA GLN A 57 0.53 -16.29 18.27
C GLN A 57 1.62 -17.33 18.47
N GLY A 58 2.61 -17.02 19.31
CA GLY A 58 3.69 -17.96 19.64
C GLY A 58 4.50 -18.43 18.43
N GLY A 59 4.67 -17.59 17.40
CA GLY A 59 5.40 -17.95 16.19
C GLY A 59 4.58 -18.73 15.16
N LYS A 60 3.29 -18.98 15.41
CA LYS A 60 2.42 -19.77 14.53
C LYS A 60 1.34 -18.89 13.90
N LEU A 61 1.30 -18.87 12.58
CA LEU A 61 0.19 -18.32 11.81
C LEU A 61 -0.90 -19.39 11.63
N THR A 62 -2.15 -19.01 11.85
CA THR A 62 -3.33 -19.82 11.55
C THR A 62 -4.30 -19.02 10.71
N LEU A 63 -4.87 -19.65 9.69
CA LEU A 63 -5.91 -19.10 8.84
C LEU A 63 -7.22 -19.85 9.08
N GLY A 64 -8.32 -19.11 9.16
CA GLY A 64 -9.67 -19.67 9.18
C GLY A 64 -10.11 -20.14 7.80
N LYS A 65 -11.38 -20.55 7.68
CA LYS A 65 -11.97 -20.86 6.39
C LYS A 65 -12.23 -19.56 5.61
N PRO A 66 -11.79 -19.43 4.35
CA PRO A 66 -12.17 -18.32 3.50
C PRO A 66 -13.69 -18.12 3.39
N GLN A 67 -14.13 -16.87 3.48
CA GLN A 67 -15.52 -16.46 3.38
C GLN A 67 -15.73 -15.63 2.11
N ALA A 68 -16.77 -15.96 1.35
CA ALA A 68 -17.16 -15.20 0.17
C ALA A 68 -17.74 -13.84 0.57
N ILE A 69 -17.38 -12.79 -0.17
CA ILE A 69 -18.01 -11.47 -0.08
C ILE A 69 -18.82 -11.21 -1.33
N ALA A 70 -18.19 -11.33 -2.51
CA ALA A 70 -18.84 -11.07 -3.78
C ALA A 70 -18.21 -11.86 -4.93
N THR A 71 -18.97 -11.97 -6.01
CA THR A 71 -18.48 -12.32 -7.35
C THR A 71 -18.62 -11.09 -8.23
N LEU A 72 -17.51 -10.61 -8.76
CA LEU A 72 -17.45 -9.38 -9.57
C LEU A 72 -16.94 -9.72 -10.98
N SER A 73 -17.27 -8.86 -11.95
CA SER A 73 -16.80 -8.99 -13.33
C SER A 73 -15.37 -8.46 -13.46
N GLY A 74 -14.40 -9.33 -13.20
CA GLY A 74 -12.98 -8.95 -13.08
C GLY A 74 -12.69 -8.42 -11.67
N VAL A 75 -11.54 -8.82 -11.11
CA VAL A 75 -11.02 -8.33 -9.83
C VAL A 75 -9.51 -8.31 -9.89
N ASP A 76 -8.91 -7.40 -9.14
CA ASP A 76 -7.46 -7.25 -9.02
C ASP A 76 -7.19 -6.49 -7.70
N GLY A 77 -6.54 -5.33 -7.76
CA GLY A 77 -6.34 -4.39 -6.65
C GLY A 77 -7.57 -4.17 -5.80
N VAL A 78 -7.36 -4.21 -4.48
CA VAL A 78 -8.40 -4.00 -3.47
C VAL A 78 -7.94 -3.02 -2.38
N ALA A 79 -8.81 -2.08 -2.02
CA ALA A 79 -8.59 -1.14 -0.94
C ALA A 79 -9.90 -0.79 -0.23
N TRP A 80 -9.84 -0.22 0.97
CA TRP A 80 -11.01 0.31 1.67
C TRP A 80 -11.26 1.77 1.34
N ALA A 81 -12.51 2.12 1.04
CA ALA A 81 -12.96 3.50 1.08
C ALA A 81 -13.22 3.94 2.53
N PRO A 82 -13.12 5.25 2.84
CA PRO A 82 -13.38 5.76 4.19
C PRO A 82 -14.79 5.54 4.74
N ASP A 83 -15.76 5.24 3.88
CA ASP A 83 -17.13 4.94 4.28
C ASP A 83 -17.36 3.45 4.61
N GLY A 84 -16.30 2.64 4.58
CA GLY A 84 -16.35 1.22 4.95
C GLY A 84 -16.81 0.28 3.84
N ASP A 85 -16.83 0.76 2.59
CA ASP A 85 -16.96 -0.11 1.41
C ASP A 85 -15.57 -0.49 0.88
N LEU A 86 -15.46 -1.64 0.20
CA LEU A 86 -14.26 -2.01 -0.55
C LEU A 86 -14.29 -1.38 -1.95
N LEU A 87 -13.14 -0.92 -2.42
CA LEU A 87 -12.86 -0.52 -3.79
C LEU A 87 -12.07 -1.65 -4.44
N VAL A 88 -12.54 -2.18 -5.57
CA VAL A 88 -11.92 -3.30 -6.28
C VAL A 88 -11.75 -2.95 -7.75
N GLY A 89 -10.53 -3.06 -8.26
CA GLY A 89 -10.21 -2.85 -9.67
C GLY A 89 -10.78 -3.99 -10.51
N SER A 90 -11.31 -3.70 -11.71
CA SER A 90 -11.95 -4.71 -12.55
C SER A 90 -11.02 -5.33 -13.60
N GLN A 91 -9.71 -5.02 -13.59
CA GLN A 91 -8.76 -5.27 -14.71
C GLN A 91 -9.13 -4.55 -16.03
N GLY A 92 -10.20 -3.76 -16.01
CA GLY A 92 -10.68 -2.94 -17.11
C GLY A 92 -10.89 -1.52 -16.61
N GLU A 93 -11.80 -0.78 -17.22
CA GLU A 93 -12.01 0.62 -16.85
C GLU A 93 -12.92 0.83 -15.63
N ASN A 94 -13.40 -0.23 -14.98
CA ASN A 94 -14.30 -0.11 -13.85
C ASN A 94 -13.54 -0.22 -12.53
N VAL A 95 -14.02 0.52 -11.53
CA VAL A 95 -13.75 0.27 -10.13
C VAL A 95 -15.07 -0.09 -9.47
N HIS A 96 -15.13 -1.26 -8.86
CA HIS A 96 -16.27 -1.72 -8.08
C HIS A 96 -16.19 -1.12 -6.68
N LYS A 97 -17.28 -0.55 -6.19
CA LYS A 97 -17.44 -0.18 -4.78
C LYS A 97 -18.41 -1.15 -4.12
N VAL A 98 -17.94 -1.94 -3.17
CA VAL A 98 -18.59 -3.15 -2.67
C VAL A 98 -18.90 -3.04 -1.18
N LYS A 99 -20.17 -3.24 -0.83
CA LYS A 99 -20.63 -3.32 0.56
C LYS A 99 -20.27 -4.67 1.15
N VAL A 100 -19.34 -4.70 2.09
CA VAL A 100 -18.87 -5.96 2.72
C VAL A 100 -19.99 -6.73 3.41
N SER A 101 -21.00 -6.05 3.94
CA SER A 101 -22.12 -6.68 4.67
C SER A 101 -23.01 -7.57 3.81
N ASN A 102 -23.08 -7.35 2.49
CA ASN A 102 -23.99 -8.08 1.62
C ASN A 102 -23.48 -8.33 0.19
N GLY A 103 -22.24 -7.94 -0.12
CA GLY A 103 -21.60 -8.14 -1.42
C GLY A 103 -22.16 -7.28 -2.56
N LYS A 104 -23.12 -6.39 -2.31
CA LYS A 104 -23.66 -5.52 -3.38
C LYS A 104 -22.62 -4.51 -3.82
N SER A 105 -22.50 -4.32 -5.11
CA SER A 105 -21.56 -3.37 -5.71
C SER A 105 -22.22 -2.27 -6.53
N THR A 106 -21.54 -1.14 -6.66
CA THR A 106 -21.78 -0.12 -7.69
C THR A 106 -20.49 0.25 -8.36
N ASP A 107 -20.53 0.57 -9.65
CA ASP A 107 -19.34 0.80 -10.43
C ASP A 107 -19.10 2.29 -10.72
N ALA A 108 -17.83 2.67 -10.82
CA ALA A 108 -17.43 3.91 -11.46
C ALA A 108 -16.38 3.65 -12.53
N LYS A 109 -16.44 4.41 -13.62
CA LYS A 109 -15.43 4.39 -14.68
C LYS A 109 -14.20 5.17 -14.25
N SER A 110 -13.00 4.62 -14.42
CA SER A 110 -11.71 5.28 -14.18
C SER A 110 -11.41 6.44 -15.14
N GLY A 111 -12.19 6.56 -16.22
CA GLY A 111 -11.95 7.53 -17.29
C GLY A 111 -11.07 7.00 -18.42
N GLY A 112 -10.82 5.68 -18.48
CA GLY A 112 -10.06 5.01 -19.54
C GLY A 112 -8.79 4.28 -19.08
N ALA A 113 -8.32 4.53 -17.85
CA ALA A 113 -7.24 3.76 -17.25
C ALA A 113 -7.72 2.36 -16.86
N ALA A 114 -6.94 1.32 -17.15
CA ALA A 114 -7.26 0.00 -16.60
C ALA A 114 -6.99 0.00 -15.09
N ALA A 115 -7.91 -0.56 -14.31
CA ALA A 115 -7.87 -0.63 -12.86
C ALA A 115 -7.41 -2.02 -12.43
N PHE A 116 -6.10 -2.23 -12.47
CA PHE A 116 -5.44 -3.38 -11.84
C PHE A 116 -5.21 -3.02 -10.38
N HIS A 117 -4.26 -2.16 -10.05
CA HIS A 117 -4.09 -1.71 -8.66
C HIS A 117 -5.03 -0.57 -8.28
N VAL A 118 -5.40 -0.52 -6.99
CA VAL A 118 -6.31 0.47 -6.40
C VAL A 118 -5.66 1.05 -5.14
N VAL A 119 -5.50 2.38 -5.08
CA VAL A 119 -4.81 3.05 -3.96
C VAL A 119 -5.57 4.29 -3.53
N VAL A 120 -5.92 4.37 -2.26
CA VAL A 120 -6.60 5.54 -1.69
C VAL A 120 -5.57 6.59 -1.28
N ASP A 121 -5.85 7.86 -1.58
CA ASP A 121 -4.97 8.95 -1.19
C ASP A 121 -4.94 9.13 0.33
N PRO A 122 -3.89 9.73 0.91
CA PRO A 122 -3.81 9.93 2.36
C PRO A 122 -4.96 10.76 2.95
N GLY A 123 -5.61 11.60 2.14
CA GLY A 123 -6.77 12.38 2.55
C GLY A 123 -8.09 11.61 2.56
N GLY A 124 -8.16 10.40 2.01
CA GLY A 124 -9.40 9.63 1.87
C GLY A 124 -10.43 10.31 0.98
N LYS A 125 -9.99 11.15 0.04
CA LYS A 125 -10.88 11.90 -0.87
C LYS A 125 -10.89 11.33 -2.26
N LYS A 126 -9.79 10.67 -2.64
CA LYS A 126 -9.53 10.19 -3.98
C LYS A 126 -9.05 8.74 -3.95
N VAL A 127 -9.26 8.07 -5.06
CA VAL A 127 -8.63 6.79 -5.34
C VAL A 127 -7.91 6.90 -6.68
N TYR A 128 -6.71 6.36 -6.70
CA TYR A 128 -5.89 6.18 -7.89
C TYR A 128 -5.98 4.74 -8.35
N VAL A 129 -6.09 4.55 -9.66
CA VAL A 129 -6.02 3.23 -10.27
C VAL A 129 -4.97 3.20 -11.37
N THR A 130 -4.31 2.06 -11.52
CA THR A 130 -3.17 1.88 -12.42
C THR A 130 -3.23 0.51 -13.09
N ALA A 131 -2.58 0.39 -14.25
CA ALA A 131 -2.45 -0.88 -14.98
C ALA A 131 -1.09 -1.53 -14.68
N ILE A 132 -0.68 -2.54 -15.47
CA ILE A 132 0.57 -3.27 -15.26
C ILE A 132 1.51 -3.18 -16.50
N PRO A 133 2.37 -2.15 -16.60
CA PRO A 133 2.17 -0.79 -16.11
C PRO A 133 1.23 0.01 -17.04
N GLY A 134 0.74 1.16 -16.60
CA GLY A 134 -0.01 2.06 -17.50
C GLY A 134 -0.23 3.47 -16.99
N VAL A 135 -1.20 4.14 -17.60
CA VAL A 135 -1.66 5.47 -17.20
C VAL A 135 -2.35 5.43 -15.84
N VAL A 136 -2.52 6.59 -15.19
CA VAL A 136 -3.17 6.72 -13.88
C VAL A 136 -4.60 7.20 -14.06
N GLY A 137 -5.57 6.47 -13.52
CA GLY A 137 -6.94 6.98 -13.31
C GLY A 137 -7.08 7.62 -11.93
N GLU A 138 -7.79 8.74 -11.83
CA GLU A 138 -8.15 9.40 -10.58
C GLU A 138 -9.67 9.49 -10.45
N LEU A 139 -10.24 8.98 -9.35
CA LEU A 139 -11.67 9.08 -9.04
C LEU A 139 -11.87 9.80 -7.69
N GLN A 140 -12.96 10.57 -7.57
CA GLN A 140 -13.40 11.11 -6.28
C GLN A 140 -14.18 10.04 -5.52
N LEU A 141 -13.95 9.95 -4.20
CA LEU A 141 -14.69 9.03 -3.32
C LEU A 141 -16.02 9.60 -2.84
N SER A 142 -16.15 10.93 -2.82
CA SER A 142 -17.39 11.63 -2.45
C SER A 142 -17.56 12.93 -3.25
N PRO A 143 -18.60 13.03 -4.12
CA PRO A 143 -19.50 11.96 -4.51
C PRO A 143 -18.77 10.86 -5.31
N TRP A 144 -19.18 9.61 -5.13
CA TRP A 144 -18.67 8.48 -5.93
C TRP A 144 -19.12 8.60 -7.39
N GLY A 145 -18.19 8.52 -8.34
CA GLY A 145 -18.53 8.70 -9.74
C GLY A 145 -17.34 8.60 -10.68
N LYS A 146 -17.59 8.97 -11.94
CA LYS A 146 -16.63 8.86 -13.04
C LYS A 146 -15.32 9.61 -12.74
N GLY A 147 -14.20 8.94 -12.97
CA GLY A 147 -12.85 9.49 -12.89
C GLY A 147 -12.32 10.11 -14.18
N VAL A 148 -11.06 10.50 -14.10
CA VAL A 148 -10.28 11.10 -15.17
C VAL A 148 -8.97 10.33 -15.31
N THR A 149 -8.56 10.07 -16.55
CA THR A 149 -7.26 9.46 -16.85
C THR A 149 -6.20 10.52 -17.07
N HIS A 150 -5.01 10.25 -16.56
CA HIS A 150 -3.84 11.09 -16.68
C HIS A 150 -2.70 10.32 -17.35
N ALA A 151 -2.19 10.86 -18.46
CA ALA A 151 -0.98 10.35 -19.08
C ALA A 151 0.21 10.54 -18.13
N VAL A 152 1.02 9.49 -17.99
CA VAL A 152 2.26 9.54 -17.21
C VAL A 152 3.42 9.91 -18.14
N LYS A 153 4.31 10.77 -17.66
CA LYS A 153 5.51 11.21 -18.38
C LYS A 153 6.73 11.16 -17.47
N GLY A 154 7.92 11.38 -18.01
CA GLY A 154 9.18 11.33 -17.26
C GLY A 154 9.99 10.10 -17.62
N ASP A 155 10.73 9.56 -16.65
CA ASP A 155 11.63 8.41 -16.88
C ASP A 155 10.86 7.13 -17.21
N ASP A 156 9.69 6.94 -16.59
CA ASP A 156 8.80 5.79 -16.77
C ASP A 156 7.40 6.29 -17.18
N PRO A 157 6.94 6.09 -18.43
CA PRO A 157 5.67 6.59 -18.94
C PRO A 157 4.45 5.72 -18.55
N GLY A 158 4.64 4.76 -17.64
CA GLY A 158 3.60 3.95 -17.07
C GLY A 158 3.98 3.49 -15.66
N VAL A 159 2.98 3.32 -14.81
CA VAL A 159 3.14 2.91 -13.41
C VAL A 159 2.30 1.67 -13.12
N THR A 160 2.79 0.84 -12.20
CA THR A 160 2.13 -0.39 -11.72
C THR A 160 1.43 -0.13 -10.40
N THR A 161 2.17 0.22 -9.34
CA THR A 161 1.58 0.59 -8.04
C THR A 161 2.01 1.99 -7.61
N ILE A 162 1.16 2.69 -6.86
CA ILE A 162 1.48 3.94 -6.16
C ILE A 162 1.41 3.69 -4.65
N ALA A 163 2.28 4.31 -3.86
CA ALA A 163 2.13 4.37 -2.40
C ALA A 163 2.59 5.73 -1.88
N PHE A 164 2.14 6.08 -0.68
CA PHE A 164 2.45 7.36 -0.04
C PHE A 164 3.26 7.14 1.23
N ASP A 165 4.35 7.88 1.38
CA ASP A 165 5.06 7.88 2.67
C ASP A 165 4.29 8.65 3.75
N GLY A 166 4.78 8.61 4.99
CA GLY A 166 4.18 9.33 6.12
C GLY A 166 4.19 10.86 5.99
N SER A 167 4.85 11.42 4.98
CA SER A 167 4.84 12.85 4.65
C SER A 167 3.91 13.18 3.46
N GLY A 168 3.23 12.18 2.89
CA GLY A 168 2.36 12.33 1.73
C GLY A 168 3.10 12.39 0.39
N ASN A 169 4.40 12.07 0.35
CA ASN A 169 5.12 11.94 -0.92
C ASN A 169 4.68 10.67 -1.63
N ALA A 170 4.35 10.77 -2.92
CA ALA A 170 3.95 9.63 -3.72
C ALA A 170 5.16 8.97 -4.40
N PHE A 171 5.23 7.65 -4.27
CA PHE A 171 6.20 6.78 -4.92
C PHE A 171 5.48 5.83 -5.86
N TYR A 172 6.21 5.33 -6.85
CA TYR A 172 5.67 4.36 -7.80
C TYR A 172 6.61 3.18 -7.97
N THR A 173 6.01 2.07 -8.38
CA THR A 173 6.70 0.98 -9.07
C THR A 173 6.27 0.94 -10.53
N SER A 174 7.09 0.38 -11.41
CA SER A 174 6.72 0.08 -12.80
C SER A 174 7.31 -1.27 -13.22
N SER A 175 6.44 -2.27 -13.30
CA SER A 175 6.79 -3.64 -13.70
C SER A 175 5.64 -4.32 -14.43
N GLY A 176 5.97 -5.28 -15.29
CA GLY A 176 5.01 -6.27 -15.78
C GLY A 176 4.55 -7.24 -14.66
N ALA A 177 3.71 -8.21 -15.02
CA ALA A 177 3.24 -9.27 -14.11
C ALA A 177 4.39 -10.08 -13.45
N GLY A 178 5.56 -10.15 -14.09
CA GLY A 178 6.73 -10.85 -13.53
C GLY A 178 7.41 -10.16 -12.33
N GLY A 179 6.98 -8.95 -11.95
CA GLY A 179 7.43 -8.26 -10.74
C GLY A 179 8.90 -7.81 -10.72
N VAL A 180 9.56 -7.78 -11.88
CA VAL A 180 10.87 -7.13 -12.07
C VAL A 180 10.64 -5.79 -12.76
N GLY A 181 11.15 -4.71 -12.19
CA GLY A 181 10.84 -3.38 -12.69
C GLY A 181 11.61 -2.25 -12.04
N THR A 182 11.01 -1.06 -12.06
CA THR A 182 11.59 0.18 -11.55
C THR A 182 10.87 0.65 -10.29
N PHE A 183 11.56 1.48 -9.52
CA PHE A 183 11.00 2.22 -8.40
C PHE A 183 11.42 3.68 -8.51
N GLY A 184 10.52 4.60 -8.15
CA GLY A 184 10.82 6.01 -8.14
C GLY A 184 9.77 6.87 -7.44
N GLN A 185 9.88 8.17 -7.62
CA GLN A 185 8.93 9.15 -7.11
C GLN A 185 8.02 9.62 -8.25
N ILE A 186 6.72 9.80 -7.97
CA ILE A 186 5.77 10.38 -8.92
C ILE A 186 5.20 11.69 -8.36
N ASN A 187 5.19 12.73 -9.17
CA ASN A 187 4.48 13.97 -8.85
C ASN A 187 3.04 13.86 -9.39
N LEU A 188 2.06 13.62 -8.51
CA LEU A 188 0.65 13.43 -8.90
C LEU A 188 -0.07 14.72 -9.33
N ALA A 189 0.53 15.90 -9.17
CA ALA A 189 -0.02 17.13 -9.74
C ALA A 189 0.30 17.26 -11.25
N THR A 190 1.39 16.62 -11.69
CA THR A 190 1.88 16.72 -13.09
C THR A 190 1.98 15.37 -13.79
N PHE A 191 1.73 14.27 -13.06
CA PHE A 191 1.92 12.88 -13.47
C PHE A 191 3.30 12.62 -14.07
N THR A 192 4.33 13.20 -13.44
CA THR A 192 5.73 13.06 -13.86
C THR A 192 6.48 12.11 -12.94
N THR A 193 7.07 11.06 -13.50
CA THR A 193 7.90 10.08 -12.79
C THR A 193 9.37 10.47 -12.82
N LYS A 194 10.08 10.14 -11.74
CA LYS A 194 11.54 10.19 -11.65
C LYS A 194 12.06 8.89 -11.05
N ARG A 195 12.77 8.11 -11.85
CA ARG A 195 13.29 6.79 -11.48
C ARG A 195 14.40 6.93 -10.44
N SER A 196 14.48 5.96 -9.53
CA SER A 196 15.53 5.86 -8.51
C SER A 196 16.22 4.51 -8.52
N LEU A 197 15.48 3.43 -8.79
CA LEU A 197 16.00 2.07 -8.94
C LEU A 197 15.47 1.45 -10.24
N GLU A 198 16.26 0.58 -10.84
CA GLU A 198 15.94 -0.07 -12.12
C GLU A 198 16.28 -1.56 -12.06
N SER A 199 15.55 -2.37 -12.85
CA SER A 199 15.78 -3.82 -12.99
C SER A 199 15.81 -4.57 -11.66
N GLN A 200 14.97 -4.16 -10.70
CA GLN A 200 14.87 -4.80 -9.41
C GLN A 200 13.71 -5.79 -9.39
N PRO A 201 13.91 -7.03 -8.88
CA PRO A 201 12.79 -7.88 -8.50
C PRO A 201 12.06 -7.27 -7.30
N GLY A 202 10.80 -7.61 -7.10
CA GLY A 202 10.02 -7.07 -5.99
C GLY A 202 9.36 -5.72 -6.30
N MET A 203 9.03 -5.43 -7.57
CA MET A 203 8.53 -4.12 -8.01
C MET A 203 7.09 -4.15 -8.58
N HIS A 204 6.29 -5.15 -8.21
CA HIS A 204 4.89 -5.24 -8.60
C HIS A 204 4.01 -4.40 -7.67
N GLY A 205 3.80 -4.88 -6.44
CA GLY A 205 3.06 -4.20 -5.38
C GLY A 205 3.96 -3.32 -4.48
N MET A 206 3.35 -2.40 -3.75
CA MET A 206 4.02 -1.55 -2.77
C MET A 206 3.07 -1.09 -1.67
N ALA A 207 3.57 -1.04 -0.43
CA ALA A 207 2.89 -0.46 0.73
C ALA A 207 3.86 0.40 1.54
N PHE A 208 3.35 1.40 2.27
CA PHE A 208 4.13 2.15 3.24
C PHE A 208 3.98 1.54 4.63
N ASP A 209 5.10 1.29 5.30
CA ASP A 209 5.12 0.77 6.66
C ASP A 209 5.43 1.88 7.67
N SER A 210 4.42 2.31 8.42
CA SER A 210 4.60 3.28 9.50
C SER A 210 5.47 2.76 10.65
N TYR A 211 5.63 1.44 10.79
CA TYR A 211 6.47 0.85 11.83
C TYR A 211 7.94 1.21 11.62
N THR A 212 8.45 1.06 10.40
CA THR A 212 9.84 1.38 10.06
C THR A 212 10.01 2.78 9.48
N GLY A 213 8.96 3.34 8.88
CA GLY A 213 9.03 4.55 8.07
C GLY A 213 9.53 4.30 6.64
N ASP A 214 9.53 3.04 6.20
CA ASP A 214 10.02 2.62 4.89
C ASP A 214 8.86 2.19 3.96
N LEU A 215 9.13 2.16 2.66
CA LEU A 215 8.27 1.50 1.68
C LEU A 215 8.65 0.02 1.61
N VAL A 216 7.66 -0.85 1.55
CA VAL A 216 7.84 -2.29 1.33
C VAL A 216 7.27 -2.63 -0.03
N THR A 217 8.08 -3.23 -0.91
CA THR A 217 7.67 -3.61 -2.27
C THR A 217 7.70 -5.12 -2.45
N PHE A 218 6.84 -5.62 -3.34
CA PHE A 218 6.54 -7.04 -3.55
C PHE A 218 6.56 -7.37 -5.04
N GLY A 219 6.97 -8.57 -5.41
CA GLY A 219 7.12 -8.94 -6.83
C GLY A 219 8.07 -10.11 -7.03
N ALA A 220 7.82 -10.92 -8.06
CA ALA A 220 8.61 -12.13 -8.33
C ALA A 220 8.66 -13.03 -7.09
N ASN A 221 9.82 -13.20 -6.46
CA ASN A 221 9.96 -13.89 -5.17
C ASN A 221 10.69 -13.04 -4.13
N ARG A 222 10.55 -11.71 -4.24
CA ARG A 222 11.29 -10.74 -3.44
C ARG A 222 10.37 -9.78 -2.72
N ILE A 223 10.74 -9.50 -1.48
CA ILE A 223 10.20 -8.39 -0.69
C ILE A 223 11.36 -7.45 -0.42
N LEU A 224 11.23 -6.18 -0.82
CA LEU A 224 12.26 -5.17 -0.58
C LEU A 224 11.75 -4.15 0.43
N GLN A 225 12.65 -3.62 1.24
CA GLN A 225 12.40 -2.50 2.13
C GLN A 225 13.26 -1.33 1.67
N ILE A 226 12.61 -0.21 1.35
CA ILE A 226 13.21 0.96 0.71
C ILE A 226 12.98 2.17 1.59
N ASP A 227 14.05 2.86 1.98
CA ASP A 227 13.95 4.13 2.69
C ASP A 227 13.48 5.22 1.70
N PRO A 228 12.31 5.85 1.91
CA PRO A 228 11.76 6.84 0.99
C PRO A 228 12.63 8.11 0.89
N LYS A 229 13.45 8.42 1.90
CA LYS A 229 14.31 9.62 1.92
C LYS A 229 15.54 9.41 1.04
N THR A 230 16.26 8.31 1.25
CA THR A 230 17.47 8.00 0.48
C THR A 230 17.16 7.31 -0.84
N ARG A 231 15.97 6.73 -0.98
CA ARG A 231 15.49 5.94 -2.13
C ARG A 231 16.39 4.74 -2.42
N LYS A 232 16.93 4.14 -1.36
CA LYS A 232 17.81 2.96 -1.40
C LYS A 232 17.14 1.77 -0.74
N ILE A 233 17.43 0.59 -1.26
CA ILE A 233 17.08 -0.67 -0.60
C ILE A 233 17.89 -0.77 0.70
N VAL A 234 17.20 -0.84 1.83
CA VAL A 234 17.80 -0.96 3.17
C VAL A 234 17.67 -2.36 3.77
N SER A 235 16.85 -3.22 3.18
CA SER A 235 16.74 -4.65 3.48
C SER A 235 16.02 -5.37 2.36
N GLN A 236 16.27 -6.67 2.21
CA GLN A 236 15.62 -7.50 1.19
C GLN A 236 15.44 -8.93 1.67
N LEU A 237 14.34 -9.56 1.28
CA LEU A 237 14.03 -10.95 1.56
C LEU A 237 13.73 -11.69 0.26
N GLN A 238 14.39 -12.84 0.07
CA GLN A 238 13.96 -13.85 -0.89
C GLN A 238 13.04 -14.84 -0.19
N VAL A 239 11.80 -14.93 -0.65
CA VAL A 239 10.82 -15.85 -0.08
C VAL A 239 11.00 -17.22 -0.74
N GLN A 240 11.34 -18.22 0.06
CA GLN A 240 11.49 -19.59 -0.43
C GLN A 240 10.11 -20.18 -0.77
N GLY A 241 9.99 -20.82 -1.93
CA GLY A 241 8.75 -21.45 -2.40
C GLY A 241 7.70 -20.49 -2.98
N ALA A 242 7.91 -19.18 -2.94
CA ALA A 242 7.13 -18.22 -3.71
C ALA A 242 7.78 -17.98 -5.08
N SER A 243 6.96 -17.69 -6.09
CA SER A 243 7.45 -17.41 -7.45
C SER A 243 6.74 -16.27 -8.15
N SER A 244 5.58 -15.85 -7.64
CA SER A 244 4.75 -14.79 -8.23
C SER A 244 4.10 -13.98 -7.10
N LEU A 245 4.93 -13.41 -6.22
CA LEU A 245 4.47 -12.40 -5.28
C LEU A 245 3.85 -11.26 -6.06
N ASP A 246 2.65 -10.89 -5.66
CA ASP A 246 1.84 -9.87 -6.30
C ASP A 246 1.68 -8.67 -5.37
N GLN A 247 0.46 -8.20 -5.07
CA GLN A 247 0.28 -7.16 -4.07
C GLN A 247 0.19 -7.70 -2.64
N GLY A 248 0.86 -6.98 -1.75
CA GLY A 248 0.85 -7.23 -0.32
C GLY A 248 0.59 -5.96 0.48
N THR A 249 0.58 -6.14 1.79
CA THR A 249 0.34 -5.08 2.76
C THR A 249 1.17 -5.27 4.03
N VAL A 250 1.18 -4.24 4.87
CA VAL A 250 1.84 -4.17 6.16
C VAL A 250 0.84 -3.74 7.22
N ASN A 251 1.03 -4.19 8.47
CA ASN A 251 0.15 -3.81 9.58
C ASN A 251 0.63 -2.63 10.42
N GLY A 252 1.73 -1.98 10.06
CA GLY A 252 2.29 -0.88 10.86
C GLY A 252 2.84 -1.32 12.22
N HIS A 253 3.02 -2.62 12.45
CA HIS A 253 3.56 -3.21 13.68
C HIS A 253 4.62 -4.30 13.39
N GLY A 254 5.16 -4.34 12.17
CA GLY A 254 6.21 -5.28 11.80
C GLY A 254 5.72 -6.62 11.24
N TYR A 255 4.47 -6.70 10.74
CA TYR A 255 3.99 -7.83 9.94
C TYR A 255 3.72 -7.42 8.49
N ILE A 256 4.09 -8.31 7.58
CA ILE A 256 3.76 -8.26 6.15
C ILE A 256 2.83 -9.42 5.80
N TYR A 257 1.87 -9.16 4.92
CA TYR A 257 1.01 -10.15 4.27
C TYR A 257 1.09 -9.94 2.76
N VAL A 258 1.51 -10.95 2.00
CA VAL A 258 1.64 -10.86 0.53
C VAL A 258 0.93 -12.03 -0.10
N ALA A 259 0.17 -11.76 -1.15
CA ALA A 259 -0.34 -12.79 -2.02
C ALA A 259 0.76 -13.30 -2.96
N ASP A 260 0.83 -14.62 -3.12
CA ASP A 260 1.57 -15.30 -4.19
C ASP A 260 0.53 -15.90 -5.14
N ASN A 261 0.61 -15.60 -6.44
CA ASN A 261 -0.41 -16.02 -7.41
C ASN A 261 -0.56 -17.55 -7.55
N ASN A 262 0.34 -18.34 -6.96
CA ASN A 262 0.19 -19.79 -6.80
C ASN A 262 -0.81 -20.20 -5.69
N GLY A 263 -1.46 -19.24 -5.05
CA GLY A 263 -2.49 -19.45 -4.05
C GLY A 263 -2.01 -19.53 -2.61
N GLN A 264 -0.86 -18.93 -2.33
CA GLN A 264 -0.25 -18.94 -1.01
C GLN A 264 -0.24 -17.54 -0.41
N LEU A 265 -0.55 -17.44 0.88
CA LEU A 265 -0.27 -16.26 1.68
C LEU A 265 1.16 -16.35 2.22
N VAL A 266 1.96 -15.33 1.97
CA VAL A 266 3.27 -15.14 2.57
C VAL A 266 3.12 -14.16 3.74
N PHE A 267 3.58 -14.59 4.90
CA PHE A 267 3.62 -13.80 6.13
C PHE A 267 5.06 -13.61 6.58
N VAL A 268 5.41 -12.39 6.97
CA VAL A 268 6.72 -12.07 7.55
C VAL A 268 6.54 -11.34 8.87
N ASP A 269 7.10 -11.89 9.96
CA ASP A 269 7.27 -11.17 11.23
C ASP A 269 8.70 -10.61 11.29
N TYR A 270 8.80 -9.29 11.12
CA TYR A 270 10.03 -8.50 11.29
C TYR A 270 9.88 -7.48 12.43
N SER A 271 8.93 -7.68 13.34
CA SER A 271 8.61 -6.80 14.47
C SER A 271 9.75 -6.64 15.47
N ARG A 272 10.75 -7.53 15.45
CA ARG A 272 11.96 -7.43 16.29
C ARG A 272 13.14 -6.80 15.58
N SER A 273 13.31 -7.08 14.28
CA SER A 273 14.49 -6.68 13.51
C SER A 273 14.31 -5.32 12.84
N ARG A 274 13.07 -4.91 12.55
CA ARG A 274 12.75 -3.75 11.69
C ARG A 274 13.36 -3.85 10.28
N LYS A 275 13.80 -5.05 9.88
CA LYS A 275 14.50 -5.32 8.63
C LYS A 275 13.93 -6.59 8.01
N VAL A 276 13.25 -6.47 6.87
CA VAL A 276 12.53 -7.61 6.25
C VAL A 276 13.44 -8.80 5.93
N GLY A 277 14.72 -8.54 5.63
CA GLY A 277 15.74 -9.53 5.32
C GLY A 277 16.53 -10.12 6.49
N ASP A 278 16.20 -9.77 7.73
CA ASP A 278 16.87 -10.36 8.89
C ASP A 278 16.57 -11.86 8.98
N THR A 279 17.61 -12.68 9.11
CA THR A 279 17.52 -14.15 9.11
C THR A 279 16.79 -14.71 10.33
N LYS A 280 16.55 -13.90 11.36
CA LYS A 280 15.78 -14.26 12.55
C LYS A 280 14.28 -14.02 12.41
N ASN A 281 13.84 -13.39 11.34
CA ASN A 281 12.42 -13.15 11.08
C ASN A 281 11.69 -14.48 10.87
N ALA A 282 10.45 -14.57 11.34
CA ALA A 282 9.59 -15.67 10.94
C ALA A 282 9.07 -15.38 9.53
N VAL A 283 9.32 -16.30 8.59
CA VAL A 283 8.78 -16.25 7.23
C VAL A 283 7.93 -17.49 7.03
N ILE A 284 6.62 -17.32 6.88
CA ILE A 284 5.65 -18.41 6.79
C ILE A 284 4.93 -18.29 5.47
N THR A 285 5.00 -19.34 4.66
CA THR A 285 4.19 -19.49 3.45
C THR A 285 3.11 -20.53 3.74
N THR A 286 1.85 -20.17 3.52
CA THR A 286 0.72 -21.08 3.79
C THR A 286 -0.30 -21.03 2.65
N PRO A 287 -0.85 -22.17 2.19
CA PRO A 287 -1.94 -22.16 1.22
C PRO A 287 -3.14 -21.39 1.76
N LEU A 288 -3.74 -20.55 0.93
CA LEU A 288 -4.94 -19.80 1.27
C LEU A 288 -6.08 -20.09 0.28
N ASP A 289 -5.87 -19.81 -0.99
CA ASP A 289 -6.91 -19.93 -2.02
C ASP A 289 -6.29 -20.02 -3.39
N SER A 290 -6.86 -20.79 -4.31
CA SER A 290 -6.32 -20.86 -5.68
C SER A 290 -6.52 -19.53 -6.41
N GLY A 291 -5.51 -19.11 -7.16
CA GLY A 291 -5.55 -17.86 -7.90
C GLY A 291 -5.61 -16.62 -7.00
N LEU A 292 -5.03 -16.69 -5.80
CA LEU A 292 -4.87 -15.54 -4.90
C LEU A 292 -4.15 -14.40 -5.63
N ASP A 293 -4.59 -13.15 -5.41
CA ASP A 293 -4.14 -12.01 -6.22
C ASP A 293 -3.63 -10.88 -5.35
N ASP A 294 -4.52 -10.09 -4.74
CA ASP A 294 -4.12 -8.96 -3.91
C ASP A 294 -4.69 -9.05 -2.50
N VAL A 295 -3.96 -8.48 -1.53
CA VAL A 295 -4.41 -8.32 -0.15
C VAL A 295 -4.64 -6.84 0.15
N ALA A 296 -5.85 -6.53 0.61
CA ALA A 296 -6.26 -5.16 0.94
C ALA A 296 -5.37 -4.57 2.05
N PRO A 297 -5.12 -3.26 2.05
CA PRO A 297 -4.35 -2.62 3.11
C PRO A 297 -4.93 -2.92 4.50
N VAL A 298 -4.06 -3.33 5.43
CA VAL A 298 -4.45 -3.52 6.86
C VAL A 298 -4.01 -2.34 7.74
N SER A 299 -3.18 -1.44 7.21
CA SER A 299 -2.84 -0.17 7.85
C SER A 299 -2.66 0.95 6.82
N GLY A 300 -2.77 2.20 7.28
CA GLY A 300 -2.59 3.38 6.44
C GLY A 300 -3.78 3.67 5.53
N PRO A 301 -3.60 4.57 4.53
CA PRO A 301 -4.64 4.89 3.55
C PRO A 301 -5.13 3.63 2.83
N GLY A 302 -6.44 3.51 2.67
CA GLY A 302 -7.04 2.32 2.06
C GLY A 302 -7.19 1.11 2.98
N SER A 303 -6.96 1.27 4.29
CA SER A 303 -7.24 0.22 5.29
C SER A 303 -8.64 0.34 5.91
N GLU A 304 -9.11 -0.75 6.52
CA GLU A 304 -10.46 -0.80 7.13
C GLU A 304 -10.64 0.34 8.14
N PRO A 305 -11.67 1.20 7.99
CA PRO A 305 -11.93 2.29 8.92
C PRO A 305 -12.24 1.79 10.34
N CYS A 306 -11.81 2.54 11.35
CA CYS A 306 -12.18 2.26 12.74
C CYS A 306 -13.67 2.52 12.92
N LYS A 307 -14.36 1.57 13.55
CA LYS A 307 -15.76 1.73 13.96
C LYS A 307 -15.87 2.46 15.28
#